data_AF-A0A412IFL0-F1
#
_entry.id   AF-A0A412IFL0-F1
#
_cell.length_a   1.000
_cell.length_b   1.000
_cell.length_c   1.000
_cell.angle_alpha   90.00
_cell.angle_beta   90.00
_cell.angle_gamma   90.00
#
_symmetry.space_group_name_H-M   'P 1'
#
loop_
_entity.id
_entity.type
_entity.pdbx_description
1 polymer ?
#
loop_
_entity_poly.entity_id
_entity_poly.type
_entity_poly.pdbx_seq_one_letter_code
_entity_poly.pdbx_strand_id
1 'polypeptide(L)'
;MTLIIIIMVCFICYAFPVVPFVATHFYQVATNGAVDLYYYIKHKEYNRCHFYGSIHMVTAYRNKVFGSGKTLDMTMVVREVYHKYNDLPVWSEDEQSFVTQHIHIISNVDLTDVPYTPFTNVNQLKNVEQGTEDVTIFVFDEVGAIWNSRNYKDNISTELLKRLLQVRKNKIGIICTAQRFKFVDALLRQITGYLVCVNKTWRLLSVRYYDPVSFENCDNIDMIRPLSLSFKFVFNKDYEAYDTSAIVEDLKKTEMISDSEVLAGQGVVQPDIDFATGIKKRFRKRKR
;
A
#
# COMPACT_ATOMS: atom_id res chain seq x y z
N MET A 1 18.34 6.21 -46.40
CA MET A 1 18.50 5.55 -45.07
C MET A 1 18.96 6.52 -43.99
N THR A 2 20.01 7.31 -44.22
CA THR A 2 20.54 8.28 -43.24
C THR A 2 19.51 9.29 -42.71
N LEU A 3 18.67 9.85 -43.58
CA LEU A 3 17.63 10.81 -43.20
C LEU A 3 16.55 10.22 -42.28
N ILE A 4 16.19 8.95 -42.50
CA ILE A 4 15.21 8.21 -41.69
C ILE A 4 15.77 7.96 -40.28
N ILE A 5 17.05 7.64 -40.17
CA ILE A 5 17.74 7.45 -38.89
C ILE A 5 17.75 8.75 -38.08
N ILE A 6 18.05 9.88 -38.73
CA ILE A 6 18.06 11.20 -38.06
C ILE A 6 16.67 11.56 -37.54
N ILE A 7 15.62 11.39 -38.35
CA ILE A 7 14.23 11.64 -37.93
C ILE A 7 13.84 10.75 -36.74
N MET A 8 14.26 9.47 -36.76
CA MET A 8 14.00 8.54 -35.67
C MET A 8 14.71 8.95 -34.38
N VAL A 9 15.98 9.37 -34.46
CA VAL A 9 16.74 9.85 -33.29
C VAL A 9 16.11 11.12 -32.71
N CYS A 10 15.74 12.09 -33.55
CA CYS A 10 15.06 13.31 -33.09
C CYS A 10 13.71 12.99 -32.43
N PHE A 11 12.94 12.05 -32.98
CA PHE A 11 11.67 11.60 -32.39
C PHE A 11 11.89 10.92 -31.04
N ILE A 12 12.91 10.07 -30.91
CA ILE A 12 13.27 9.39 -29.65
C ILE A 12 13.68 10.42 -28.59
N CYS A 13 14.54 11.38 -28.94
CA CYS A 13 14.96 12.43 -28.01
C CYS A 13 13.81 13.34 -27.57
N TYR A 14 12.83 13.58 -28.45
CA TYR A 14 11.62 14.34 -28.11
C TYR A 14 10.64 13.53 -27.24
N ALA A 15 10.41 12.25 -27.58
CA ALA A 15 9.48 11.39 -26.85
C ALA A 15 9.99 11.00 -25.46
N PHE A 16 11.32 10.88 -25.29
CA PHE A 16 11.97 10.48 -24.04
C PHE A 16 13.03 11.52 -23.65
N PRO A 17 12.66 12.54 -22.83
CA PRO A 17 13.59 13.59 -22.38
C PRO A 17 14.81 13.07 -21.61
N VAL A 18 14.73 11.84 -21.08
CA VAL A 18 15.83 11.15 -20.42
C VAL A 18 16.97 10.85 -21.38
N VAL A 19 16.69 10.55 -22.66
CA VAL A 19 17.69 10.17 -23.66
C VAL A 19 18.69 11.31 -23.94
N PRO A 20 18.26 12.55 -24.27
CA PRO A 20 19.21 13.65 -24.44
C PRO A 20 19.89 14.04 -23.12
N PHE A 21 19.22 13.90 -21.96
CA PHE A 21 19.82 14.16 -20.65
C PHE A 21 20.99 13.22 -20.35
N VAL A 22 20.81 11.91 -20.56
CA VAL A 22 21.86 10.91 -20.36
C VAL A 22 22.99 11.08 -21.39
N ALA A 23 22.68 11.43 -22.64
CA ALA A 23 23.71 11.67 -23.65
C ALA A 23 24.58 12.89 -23.32
N THR A 24 23.98 13.99 -22.87
CA THR A 24 24.70 15.23 -22.49
C THR A 24 25.51 15.07 -21.20
N HIS A 25 25.04 14.26 -20.25
CA HIS A 25 25.70 14.01 -18.97
C HIS A 25 26.34 12.61 -18.89
N PHE A 26 26.68 12.02 -20.05
CA PHE A 26 27.09 10.62 -20.15
C PHE A 26 28.23 10.27 -19.20
N TYR A 27 29.25 11.13 -19.12
CA TYR A 27 30.38 10.92 -18.23
C TYR A 27 29.95 10.81 -16.76
N GLN A 28 29.12 11.75 -16.28
CA GLN A 28 28.63 11.74 -14.89
C GLN A 28 27.73 10.54 -14.60
N VAL A 29 26.85 10.18 -15.53
CA VAL A 29 25.97 9.01 -15.40
C VAL A 29 26.79 7.72 -15.35
N ALA A 30 27.81 7.60 -16.20
CA ALA A 30 28.66 6.42 -16.25
C ALA A 30 29.55 6.29 -15.01
N THR A 31 30.21 7.37 -14.58
CA THR A 31 31.11 7.33 -13.41
C THR A 31 30.33 7.14 -12.11
N ASN A 32 29.28 7.94 -11.88
CA ASN A 32 28.49 7.82 -10.64
C ASN A 32 27.66 6.53 -10.65
N GLY A 33 27.11 6.14 -11.80
CA GLY A 33 26.38 4.88 -11.93
C GLY A 33 27.25 3.64 -11.66
N ALA A 34 28.52 3.66 -12.05
CA ALA A 34 29.46 2.58 -11.71
C ALA A 34 29.75 2.52 -10.21
N VAL A 35 29.90 3.68 -9.55
CA VAL A 35 30.09 3.79 -8.10
C VAL A 35 28.85 3.31 -7.34
N ASP A 36 27.65 3.74 -7.76
CA ASP A 36 26.38 3.32 -7.18
C ASP A 36 26.15 1.82 -7.36
N LEU A 37 26.49 1.25 -8.52
CA LEU A 37 26.40 -0.18 -8.77
C LEU A 37 27.38 -0.96 -7.89
N TYR A 38 28.61 -0.46 -7.73
CA TYR A 38 29.58 -1.05 -6.82
C TYR A 38 29.05 -1.07 -5.38
N TYR A 39 28.52 0.05 -4.88
CA TYR A 39 27.93 0.12 -3.54
C TYR A 39 26.68 -0.74 -3.40
N TYR A 40 25.81 -0.79 -4.41
CA TYR A 40 24.62 -1.64 -4.42
C TYR A 40 24.97 -3.11 -4.23
N ILE A 41 26.00 -3.60 -4.95
CA ILE A 41 26.48 -4.98 -4.84
C ILE A 41 27.21 -5.18 -3.51
N LYS A 42 28.10 -4.26 -3.13
CA LYS A 42 28.90 -4.34 -1.91
C LYS A 42 28.03 -4.36 -0.65
N HIS A 43 27.06 -3.45 -0.55
CA HIS A 43 26.17 -3.28 0.60
C HIS A 43 24.95 -4.21 0.56
N LYS A 44 24.81 -5.03 -0.49
CA LYS A 44 23.69 -5.95 -0.70
C LYS A 44 22.33 -5.24 -0.58
N GLU A 45 22.20 -4.08 -1.22
CA GLU A 45 20.99 -3.25 -1.14
C GLU A 45 19.73 -3.98 -1.64
N TYR A 46 19.87 -5.04 -2.45
CA TYR A 46 18.76 -5.92 -2.85
C TYR A 46 18.08 -6.67 -1.69
N ASN A 47 18.76 -6.81 -0.54
CA ASN A 47 18.21 -7.43 0.68
C ASN A 47 17.39 -6.45 1.53
N ARG A 48 17.51 -5.14 1.29
CA ARG A 48 16.83 -4.12 2.09
C ARG A 48 15.33 -4.20 1.85
N CYS A 49 14.54 -4.27 2.92
CA CYS A 49 13.08 -4.24 2.78
C CYS A 49 12.65 -2.84 2.37
N HIS A 50 11.95 -2.68 1.24
CA HIS A 50 11.39 -1.39 0.83
C HIS A 50 9.94 -1.18 1.27
N PHE A 51 9.38 -2.15 2.01
CA PHE A 51 7.98 -2.16 2.40
C PHE A 51 7.74 -1.36 3.70
N TYR A 52 8.13 -0.08 3.68
CA TYR A 52 7.89 0.87 4.76
C TYR A 52 7.70 2.27 4.21
N GLY A 53 7.26 3.20 5.06
CA GLY A 53 7.11 4.60 4.68
C GLY A 53 5.93 4.89 3.76
N SER A 54 5.00 3.94 3.63
CA SER A 54 3.75 4.11 2.88
C SER A 54 2.67 3.20 3.46
N ILE A 55 1.41 3.59 3.25
CA ILE A 55 0.25 2.75 3.54
C ILE A 55 -0.16 2.03 2.26
N HIS A 56 -0.29 0.71 2.37
CA HIS A 56 -0.79 -0.18 1.35
C HIS A 56 -2.23 -0.59 1.70
N MET A 57 -3.21 0.02 1.04
CA MET A 57 -4.61 -0.22 1.33
C MET A 57 -5.26 -1.14 0.29
N VAL A 58 -5.79 -2.27 0.76
CA VAL A 58 -6.47 -3.28 -0.06
C VAL A 58 -7.98 -3.11 0.07
N THR A 59 -8.65 -2.89 -1.06
CA THR A 59 -10.09 -2.63 -1.12
C THR A 59 -10.79 -3.56 -2.09
N ALA A 60 -12.11 -3.70 -1.96
CA ALA A 60 -12.89 -4.46 -2.92
C ALA A 60 -13.00 -3.70 -4.25
N TYR A 61 -12.82 -4.41 -5.36
CA TYR A 61 -13.15 -3.87 -6.67
C TYR A 61 -14.66 -3.98 -6.93
N ARG A 62 -15.30 -2.84 -7.24
CA ARG A 62 -16.74 -2.73 -7.53
C ARG A 62 -17.63 -3.24 -6.37
N ASN A 63 -18.77 -3.82 -6.70
CA ASN A 63 -19.82 -4.19 -5.74
C ASN A 63 -19.52 -5.47 -4.94
N LYS A 64 -18.40 -6.15 -5.19
CA LYS A 64 -18.04 -7.38 -4.46
C LYS A 64 -17.36 -7.06 -3.13
N VAL A 65 -18.06 -6.33 -2.26
CA VAL A 65 -17.54 -5.90 -0.95
C VAL A 65 -17.19 -7.09 -0.05
N PHE A 66 -17.98 -8.17 -0.13
CA PHE A 66 -17.74 -9.43 0.58
C PHE A 66 -17.19 -10.50 -0.37
N GLY A 67 -16.25 -11.32 0.12
CA GLY A 67 -15.66 -12.42 -0.65
C GLY A 67 -14.80 -11.98 -1.86
N SER A 68 -14.36 -10.72 -1.92
CA SER A 68 -13.46 -10.19 -2.96
C SER A 68 -12.03 -10.68 -2.84
N GLY A 69 -11.64 -11.24 -1.69
CA GLY A 69 -10.26 -11.68 -1.42
C GLY A 69 -9.35 -10.60 -0.84
N LYS A 70 -9.89 -9.60 -0.13
CA LYS A 70 -9.11 -8.49 0.47
C LYS A 70 -8.12 -9.00 1.53
N THR A 71 -8.64 -9.66 2.56
CA THR A 71 -7.84 -10.24 3.63
C THR A 71 -6.83 -11.24 3.08
N LEU A 72 -7.26 -12.09 2.15
CA LEU A 72 -6.38 -13.03 1.44
C LEU A 72 -5.21 -12.34 0.72
N ASP A 73 -5.45 -11.28 -0.04
CA ASP A 73 -4.37 -10.56 -0.72
C ASP A 73 -3.42 -9.90 0.27
N MET A 74 -3.97 -9.27 1.31
CA MET A 74 -3.20 -8.65 2.40
C MET A 74 -2.28 -9.69 3.07
N THR A 75 -2.82 -10.83 3.49
CA THR A 75 -2.03 -11.86 4.17
C THR A 75 -0.97 -12.44 3.23
N MET A 76 -1.29 -12.67 1.96
CA MET A 76 -0.29 -13.06 0.95
C MET A 76 0.85 -12.03 0.84
N VAL A 77 0.54 -10.73 0.76
CA VAL A 77 1.56 -9.67 0.66
C VAL A 77 2.44 -9.63 1.93
N VAL A 78 1.84 -9.68 3.12
CA VAL A 78 2.57 -9.68 4.40
C VAL A 78 3.55 -10.84 4.46
N ARG A 79 3.08 -12.06 4.13
CA ARG A 79 3.89 -13.28 4.15
C ARG A 79 5.01 -13.24 3.11
N GLU A 80 4.71 -12.76 1.90
CA GLU A 80 5.72 -12.56 0.85
C GLU A 80 6.82 -11.60 1.30
N VAL A 81 6.46 -10.49 1.96
CA VAL A 81 7.44 -9.53 2.49
C VAL A 81 8.27 -10.16 3.61
N TYR A 82 7.65 -10.85 4.55
CA TYR A 82 8.35 -11.52 5.64
C TYR A 82 9.37 -12.55 5.13
N HIS A 83 8.93 -13.51 4.31
CA HIS A 83 9.83 -14.56 3.80
C HIS A 83 10.92 -14.02 2.87
N LYS A 84 10.67 -12.89 2.20
CA LYS A 84 11.65 -12.29 1.29
C LYS A 84 12.74 -11.51 2.03
N TYR A 85 12.44 -10.88 3.16
CA TYR A 85 13.32 -9.88 3.77
C TYR A 85 13.72 -10.15 5.22
N ASN A 86 13.08 -11.09 5.91
CA ASN A 86 13.43 -11.42 7.29
C ASN A 86 14.78 -12.13 7.37
N ASP A 87 15.55 -11.83 8.42
CA ASP A 87 16.87 -12.39 8.73
C ASP A 87 17.93 -12.17 7.65
N LEU A 88 17.75 -11.16 6.79
CA LEU A 88 18.73 -10.82 5.76
C LEU A 88 19.75 -9.79 6.26
N PRO A 89 21.04 -9.96 5.93
CA PRO A 89 22.05 -8.97 6.26
C PRO A 89 21.91 -7.75 5.34
N VAL A 90 21.84 -6.58 5.96
CA VAL A 90 21.78 -5.26 5.31
C VAL A 90 22.90 -4.37 5.84
N TRP A 91 23.38 -3.45 5.02
CA TRP A 91 24.39 -2.48 5.43
C TRP A 91 23.73 -1.33 6.19
N SER A 92 24.16 -1.10 7.43
CA SER A 92 23.77 0.10 8.19
C SER A 92 24.79 1.21 7.98
N GLU A 93 24.32 2.39 7.59
CA GLU A 93 25.17 3.58 7.45
C GLU A 93 25.61 4.11 8.82
N ASP A 94 24.79 3.93 9.86
CA ASP A 94 25.08 4.43 11.20
C ASP A 94 26.17 3.59 11.89
N GLU A 95 26.09 2.27 11.76
CA GLU A 95 27.06 1.34 12.38
C GLU A 95 28.27 1.06 11.47
N GLN A 96 28.21 1.44 10.19
CA GLN A 96 29.22 1.12 9.16
C GLN A 96 29.55 -0.39 9.12
N SER A 97 28.55 -1.22 9.37
CA SER A 97 28.65 -2.67 9.41
C SER A 97 27.38 -3.36 8.89
N PHE A 98 27.49 -4.66 8.62
CA PHE A 98 26.33 -5.47 8.30
C PHE A 98 25.55 -5.80 9.56
N VAL A 99 24.27 -5.43 9.55
CA VAL A 99 23.29 -5.72 10.60
C VAL A 99 22.22 -6.64 10.01
N THR A 100 21.69 -7.56 10.82
CA THR A 100 20.57 -8.41 10.41
C THR A 100 19.28 -7.62 10.52
N GLN A 101 18.54 -7.50 9.41
CA GLN A 101 17.23 -6.87 9.38
C GLN A 101 16.15 -7.87 9.82
N HIS A 102 15.36 -7.51 10.83
CA HIS A 102 14.20 -8.28 11.26
C HIS A 102 12.90 -7.60 10.82
N ILE A 103 11.92 -8.41 10.41
CA ILE A 103 10.58 -7.94 10.05
C ILE A 103 9.63 -8.25 11.19
N HIS A 104 9.19 -7.22 11.90
CA HIS A 104 8.21 -7.34 12.98
C HIS A 104 6.80 -7.15 12.41
N ILE A 105 5.95 -8.17 12.53
CA ILE A 105 4.55 -8.07 12.12
C ILE A 105 3.69 -7.82 13.34
N ILE A 106 2.87 -6.77 13.29
CA ILE A 106 1.84 -6.50 14.29
C ILE A 106 0.48 -6.59 13.60
N SER A 107 -0.38 -7.53 14.01
CA SER A 107 -1.64 -7.79 13.31
C SER A 107 -2.83 -7.96 14.23
N ASN A 108 -4.01 -7.54 13.75
CA ASN A 108 -5.31 -7.91 14.32
C ASN A 108 -5.90 -9.19 13.69
N VAL A 109 -5.22 -9.79 12.71
CA VAL A 109 -5.58 -11.07 12.11
C VAL A 109 -4.60 -12.12 12.60
N ASP A 110 -5.10 -13.32 12.87
CA ASP A 110 -4.23 -14.42 13.21
C ASP A 110 -3.53 -14.95 11.96
N LEU A 111 -2.19 -14.90 11.96
CA LEU A 111 -1.33 -15.43 10.90
C LEU A 111 -0.70 -16.73 11.39
N THR A 112 -0.93 -17.84 10.68
CA THR A 112 -0.49 -19.16 11.15
C THR A 112 0.93 -19.52 10.76
N ASP A 113 1.47 -18.92 9.70
CA ASP A 113 2.75 -19.34 9.09
C ASP A 113 3.89 -18.34 9.25
N VAL A 114 3.61 -17.14 9.76
CA VAL A 114 4.61 -16.12 10.09
C VAL A 114 4.41 -15.65 11.54
N PRO A 115 5.49 -15.40 12.29
CA PRO A 115 5.37 -14.87 13.64
C PRO A 115 4.81 -13.45 13.60
N TYR A 116 3.81 -13.20 14.44
CA TYR A 116 3.21 -11.88 14.60
C TYR A 116 2.95 -11.59 16.08
N THR A 117 2.93 -10.30 16.40
CA THR A 117 2.48 -9.79 17.69
C THR A 117 1.03 -9.34 17.55
N PRO A 118 0.09 -9.84 18.37
CA PRO A 118 -1.28 -9.37 18.34
C PRO A 118 -1.39 -7.86 18.60
N PHE A 119 -2.19 -7.19 17.79
CA PHE A 119 -2.53 -5.79 17.99
C PHE A 119 -3.62 -5.67 19.06
N THR A 120 -3.25 -5.14 20.21
CA THR A 120 -4.14 -4.98 21.38
C THR A 120 -4.41 -3.51 21.70
N ASN A 121 -3.44 -2.62 21.43
CA ASN A 121 -3.54 -1.22 21.82
C ASN A 121 -2.94 -0.29 20.77
N VAL A 122 -3.60 0.83 20.51
CA VAL A 122 -3.11 1.95 19.67
C VAL A 122 -1.74 2.47 20.14
N ASN A 123 -1.42 2.34 21.43
CA ASN A 123 -0.10 2.68 21.95
C ASN A 123 1.05 1.87 21.32
N GLN A 124 0.79 0.65 20.80
CA GLN A 124 1.79 -0.13 20.05
C GLN A 124 2.17 0.56 18.74
N LEU A 125 1.24 1.29 18.12
CA LEU A 125 1.52 2.13 16.95
C LEU A 125 2.29 3.40 17.32
N LYS A 126 2.15 3.86 18.57
CA LYS A 126 2.92 5.01 19.08
C LYS A 126 4.35 4.61 19.45
N ASN A 127 4.54 3.56 20.23
CA ASN A 127 5.83 3.20 20.83
C ASN A 127 6.41 1.95 20.17
N VAL A 128 6.80 2.08 18.89
CA VAL A 128 7.58 1.04 18.21
C VAL A 128 9.04 1.22 18.63
N GLU A 129 9.51 0.33 19.49
CA GLU A 129 10.93 0.18 19.81
C GLU A 129 11.51 -0.90 18.89
N GLN A 130 12.42 -0.51 18.00
CA GLN A 130 13.04 -1.43 17.04
C GLN A 130 14.47 -0.98 16.72
N GLY A 131 15.32 -1.91 16.26
CA GLY A 131 16.67 -1.60 15.82
C GLY A 131 16.68 -0.65 14.62
N THR A 132 17.81 0.01 14.39
CA THR A 132 17.97 1.02 13.33
C THR A 132 17.57 0.49 11.96
N GLU A 133 17.89 -0.78 11.65
CA GLU A 133 17.59 -1.43 10.37
C GLU A 133 16.33 -2.29 10.35
N ASP A 134 15.68 -2.51 11.49
CA ASP A 134 14.47 -3.33 11.56
C ASP A 134 13.27 -2.63 10.92
N VAL A 135 12.30 -3.42 10.49
CA VAL A 135 11.07 -2.91 9.85
C VAL A 135 9.85 -3.48 10.55
N THR A 136 8.97 -2.61 11.02
CA THR A 136 7.68 -3.02 11.59
C THR A 136 6.56 -2.84 10.58
N ILE A 137 5.80 -3.90 10.32
CA ILE A 137 4.64 -3.91 9.44
C ILE A 137 3.39 -4.11 10.27
N PHE A 138 2.54 -3.08 10.31
CA PHE A 138 1.22 -3.19 10.89
C PHE A 138 0.23 -3.72 9.86
N VAL A 139 -0.58 -4.69 10.27
CA VAL A 139 -1.51 -5.42 9.40
C VAL A 139 -2.90 -5.34 10.00
N PHE A 140 -3.78 -4.58 9.35
CA PHE A 140 -5.14 -4.31 9.84
C PHE A 140 -6.20 -4.81 8.86
N ASP A 141 -6.95 -5.85 9.23
CA ASP A 141 -8.17 -6.19 8.51
C ASP A 141 -9.32 -5.26 8.94
N GLU A 142 -10.13 -4.86 7.96
CA GLU A 142 -11.29 -3.97 8.09
C GLU A 142 -10.97 -2.69 8.89
N VAL A 143 -9.97 -1.95 8.43
CA VAL A 143 -9.48 -0.72 9.05
C VAL A 143 -10.54 0.36 9.24
N GLY A 144 -11.60 0.34 8.43
CA GLY A 144 -12.75 1.25 8.58
C GLY A 144 -13.52 1.06 9.90
N ALA A 145 -13.42 -0.12 10.52
CA ALA A 145 -13.99 -0.37 11.84
C ALA A 145 -13.11 0.21 12.98
N ILE A 146 -11.78 0.19 12.81
CA ILE A 146 -10.82 0.68 13.81
C ILE A 146 -10.72 2.22 13.74
N TRP A 147 -10.59 2.77 12.54
CA TRP A 147 -10.41 4.21 12.28
C TRP A 147 -11.58 4.75 11.45
N ASN A 148 -12.69 4.98 12.15
CA ASN A 148 -13.91 5.54 11.56
C ASN A 148 -13.87 7.08 11.54
N SER A 149 -14.20 7.67 10.40
CA SER A 149 -14.31 9.13 10.20
C SER A 149 -15.33 9.82 11.09
N ARG A 150 -16.29 9.07 11.65
CA ARG A 150 -17.39 9.60 12.46
C ARG A 150 -17.00 9.95 13.90
N ASN A 151 -15.91 9.39 14.44
CA ASN A 151 -15.44 9.63 15.82
C ASN A 151 -14.09 10.38 15.89
N TYR A 152 -13.99 11.47 15.11
CA TYR A 152 -12.75 12.25 14.95
C TYR A 152 -12.24 12.92 16.23
N LYS A 153 -13.10 13.19 17.23
CA LYS A 153 -12.67 13.92 18.43
C LYS A 153 -11.89 13.07 19.44
N ASP A 154 -12.10 11.75 19.48
CA ASP A 154 -11.54 10.91 20.55
C ASP A 154 -10.65 9.75 20.07
N ASN A 155 -10.78 9.25 18.83
CA ASN A 155 -10.09 8.00 18.41
C ASN A 155 -8.74 8.18 17.70
N ILE A 156 -8.45 9.34 17.11
CA ILE A 156 -7.17 9.58 16.43
C ILE A 156 -6.56 10.85 17.02
N SER A 157 -5.73 10.70 18.05
CA SER A 157 -5.00 11.84 18.58
C SER A 157 -4.12 12.45 17.48
N THR A 158 -4.01 13.78 17.45
CA THR A 158 -3.10 14.50 16.55
C THR A 158 -1.65 13.99 16.60
N GLU A 159 -1.29 13.39 17.73
CA GLU A 159 -0.02 12.67 17.94
C GLU A 159 0.09 11.38 17.12
N LEU A 160 -0.97 10.56 17.05
CA LEU A 160 -0.98 9.34 16.22
C LEU A 160 -0.80 9.70 14.74
N LEU A 161 -1.45 10.77 14.29
CA LEU A 161 -1.31 11.27 12.91
C LEU A 161 0.10 11.76 12.60
N LYS A 162 0.73 12.50 13.52
CA LYS A 162 2.13 12.92 13.36
C LYS A 162 3.06 11.72 13.21
N ARG A 163 2.84 10.64 13.95
CA ARG A 163 3.64 9.40 13.83
C ARG A 163 3.31 8.64 12.55
N LEU A 164 2.04 8.58 12.14
CA LEU A 164 1.62 8.01 10.84
C LEU A 164 2.22 8.76 9.65
N LEU A 165 2.46 10.06 9.75
CA LEU A 165 3.18 10.84 8.73
C LEU A 165 4.70 10.58 8.75
N GLN A 166 5.26 10.14 9.88
CA GLN A 166 6.69 9.86 10.06
C GLN A 166 7.06 8.38 9.83
N VAL A 167 6.16 7.58 9.25
CA VAL A 167 6.34 6.15 8.95
C VAL A 167 7.64 5.83 8.22
N ARG A 168 8.12 6.73 7.34
CA ARG A 168 9.37 6.50 6.59
C ARG A 168 10.61 6.60 7.48
N LYS A 169 10.61 7.49 8.47
CA LYS A 169 11.75 7.69 9.39
C LYS A 169 11.87 6.52 10.36
N ASN A 170 10.73 6.04 10.84
CA ASN A 170 10.68 4.93 11.79
C ASN A 170 10.64 3.55 11.12
N LYS A 171 10.87 3.46 9.80
CA LYS A 171 10.78 2.19 9.03
C LYS A 171 9.50 1.38 9.34
N ILE A 172 8.36 2.08 9.39
CA ILE A 172 7.04 1.49 9.63
C ILE A 172 6.31 1.34 8.29
N GLY A 173 5.78 0.15 8.02
CA GLY A 173 4.82 -0.13 6.95
C GLY A 173 3.43 -0.38 7.51
N ILE A 174 2.39 0.00 6.77
CA ILE A 174 1.01 -0.31 7.13
C ILE A 174 0.35 -0.99 5.95
N ILE A 175 -0.14 -2.21 6.15
CA ILE A 175 -0.99 -2.93 5.22
C ILE A 175 -2.36 -3.03 5.87
N CYS A 176 -3.38 -2.58 5.17
CA CYS A 176 -4.71 -2.63 5.72
C CYS A 176 -5.76 -2.97 4.67
N THR A 177 -6.88 -3.54 5.09
CA THR A 177 -8.02 -3.78 4.22
C THR A 177 -9.18 -2.87 4.59
N ALA A 178 -9.99 -2.50 3.60
CA ALA A 178 -11.28 -1.85 3.83
C ALA A 178 -12.30 -2.38 2.83
N GLN A 179 -13.58 -2.46 3.22
CA GLN A 179 -14.65 -2.76 2.26
C GLN A 179 -14.66 -1.79 1.07
N ARG A 180 -14.58 -0.49 1.35
CA ARG A 180 -14.53 0.57 0.35
C ARG A 180 -13.52 1.62 0.77
N PHE A 181 -12.79 2.16 -0.20
CA PHE A 181 -11.83 3.23 0.06
C PHE A 181 -12.50 4.43 0.76
N LYS A 182 -13.64 4.92 0.23
CA LYS A 182 -14.38 6.08 0.78
C LYS A 182 -14.90 5.89 2.23
N PHE A 183 -14.90 4.68 2.79
CA PHE A 183 -15.33 4.43 4.17
C PHE A 183 -14.22 4.63 5.21
N VAL A 184 -12.97 4.69 4.76
CA VAL A 184 -11.82 4.96 5.62
C VAL A 184 -11.75 6.46 5.93
N ASP A 185 -11.21 6.81 7.10
CA ASP A 185 -10.99 8.20 7.48
C ASP A 185 -10.23 9.02 6.41
N ALA A 186 -10.60 10.29 6.27
CA ALA A 186 -10.06 11.17 5.24
C ALA A 186 -8.53 11.34 5.34
N LEU A 187 -7.99 11.39 6.56
CA LEU A 187 -6.55 11.56 6.74
C LEU A 187 -5.79 10.33 6.28
N LEU A 188 -6.24 9.13 6.66
CA LEU A 188 -5.65 7.86 6.21
C LEU A 188 -5.68 7.73 4.69
N ARG A 189 -6.77 8.16 4.04
CA ARG A 189 -6.89 8.16 2.56
C ARG A 189 -5.87 9.09 1.90
N GLN A 190 -5.67 10.29 2.45
CA GLN A 190 -4.70 11.26 1.93
C GLN A 190 -3.24 10.80 2.06
N ILE A 191 -2.91 10.04 3.11
CA ILE A 191 -1.55 9.51 3.32
C ILE A 191 -1.34 8.12 2.71
N THR A 192 -2.37 7.56 2.05
CA THR A 192 -2.25 6.26 1.37
C THR A 192 -1.28 6.39 0.21
N GLY A 193 -0.27 5.51 0.17
CA GLY A 193 0.71 5.49 -0.92
C GLY A 193 0.29 4.55 -2.06
N TYR A 194 -0.30 3.41 -1.70
CA TYR A 194 -0.73 2.41 -2.67
C TYR A 194 -2.17 1.99 -2.39
N LEU A 195 -3.06 2.23 -3.36
CA LEU A 195 -4.41 1.71 -3.32
C LEU A 195 -4.53 0.51 -4.25
N VAL A 196 -4.93 -0.63 -3.68
CA VAL A 196 -5.12 -1.88 -4.39
C VAL A 196 -6.59 -2.24 -4.37
N CYS A 197 -7.17 -2.50 -5.54
CA CYS A 197 -8.52 -3.04 -5.65
C CYS A 197 -8.45 -4.50 -6.12
N VAL A 198 -8.97 -5.40 -5.29
CA VAL A 198 -8.95 -6.83 -5.56
C VAL A 198 -10.32 -7.35 -6.00
N ASN A 199 -10.30 -8.29 -6.95
CA ASN A 199 -11.47 -9.10 -7.27
C ASN A 199 -11.05 -10.54 -7.49
N LYS A 200 -11.61 -11.43 -6.68
CA LYS A 200 -11.40 -12.85 -6.77
C LYS A 200 -12.55 -13.54 -7.49
N THR A 201 -12.20 -14.37 -8.46
CA THR A 201 -13.11 -15.31 -9.12
C THR A 201 -12.46 -16.69 -9.07
N TRP A 202 -13.08 -17.64 -8.37
CA TRP A 202 -12.47 -18.95 -8.09
C TRP A 202 -11.09 -18.80 -7.42
N ARG A 203 -10.04 -19.44 -7.95
CA ARG A 203 -8.64 -19.32 -7.48
C ARG A 203 -7.88 -18.16 -8.12
N LEU A 204 -8.49 -17.40 -9.03
CA LEU A 204 -7.85 -16.26 -9.66
C LEU A 204 -8.18 -14.98 -8.89
N LEU A 205 -7.14 -14.36 -8.33
CA LEU A 205 -7.21 -13.09 -7.65
C LEU A 205 -6.65 -12.00 -8.57
N SER A 206 -7.51 -11.11 -9.05
CA SER A 206 -7.08 -9.95 -9.84
C SER A 206 -6.74 -8.78 -8.92
N VAL A 207 -5.54 -8.24 -9.07
CA VAL A 207 -4.96 -7.19 -8.22
C VAL A 207 -4.72 -5.96 -9.09
N ARG A 208 -5.44 -4.87 -8.82
CA ARG A 208 -5.35 -3.61 -9.58
C ARG A 208 -4.80 -2.50 -8.71
N TYR A 209 -3.69 -1.91 -9.12
CA TYR A 209 -3.11 -0.76 -8.47
C TYR A 209 -3.71 0.52 -9.02
N TYR A 210 -4.09 1.43 -8.13
CA TYR A 210 -4.63 2.73 -8.44
C TYR A 210 -3.85 3.82 -7.70
N ASP A 211 -3.82 4.99 -8.29
CA ASP A 211 -3.43 6.21 -7.58
C ASP A 211 -4.56 6.59 -6.61
N PRO A 212 -4.30 6.67 -5.28
CA PRO A 212 -5.33 6.91 -4.27
C PRO A 212 -6.07 8.23 -4.47
N VAL A 213 -5.35 9.30 -4.81
CA VAL A 213 -5.92 10.65 -5.01
C VAL A 213 -6.86 10.66 -6.21
N SER A 214 -6.43 10.09 -7.34
CA SER A 214 -7.27 9.96 -8.52
C SER A 214 -8.50 9.08 -8.26
N PHE A 215 -8.33 8.02 -7.48
CA PHE A 215 -9.41 7.10 -7.11
C PHE A 215 -10.46 7.74 -6.20
N GLU A 216 -10.03 8.55 -5.24
CA GLU A 216 -10.91 9.29 -4.34
C GLU A 216 -11.86 10.23 -5.08
N ASN A 217 -11.28 11.00 -6.00
CA ASN A 217 -11.95 12.06 -6.76
C ASN A 217 -12.79 11.54 -7.94
N CYS A 218 -12.97 10.22 -8.04
CA CYS A 218 -13.70 9.61 -9.13
C CYS A 218 -14.90 8.83 -8.61
N ASP A 219 -16.08 9.14 -9.12
CA ASP A 219 -17.31 8.46 -8.69
C ASP A 219 -17.51 7.12 -9.37
N ASN A 220 -17.04 6.99 -10.60
CA ASN A 220 -17.08 5.74 -11.33
C ASN A 220 -15.67 5.21 -11.57
N ILE A 221 -15.30 4.20 -10.78
CA ILE A 221 -14.02 3.47 -10.84
C ILE A 221 -13.69 2.99 -12.27
N ASP A 222 -14.70 2.70 -13.10
CA ASP A 222 -14.47 2.27 -14.49
C ASP A 222 -13.85 3.35 -15.38
N MET A 223 -13.89 4.62 -14.97
CA MET A 223 -13.28 5.74 -15.68
C MET A 223 -11.76 5.78 -15.52
N ILE A 224 -11.25 5.27 -14.41
CA ILE A 224 -9.82 5.26 -14.11
C ILE A 224 -9.16 4.03 -14.73
N ARG A 225 -8.00 4.25 -15.34
CA ARG A 225 -7.12 3.16 -15.76
C ARG A 225 -6.24 2.76 -14.56
N PRO A 226 -6.17 1.46 -14.20
CA PRO A 226 -5.23 1.04 -13.17
C PRO A 226 -3.79 1.32 -13.61
N LEU A 227 -2.94 1.70 -12.66
CA LEU A 227 -1.51 1.88 -12.85
C LEU A 227 -0.86 0.55 -13.27
N SER A 228 -1.28 -0.53 -12.61
CA SER A 228 -0.87 -1.89 -12.93
C SER A 228 -2.02 -2.87 -12.70
N LEU A 229 -2.08 -3.91 -13.51
CA LEU A 229 -2.99 -5.05 -13.36
C LEU A 229 -2.13 -6.31 -13.29
N SER A 230 -2.25 -7.05 -12.20
CA SER A 230 -1.61 -8.35 -12.01
C SER A 230 -2.64 -9.39 -11.56
N PHE A 231 -2.26 -10.65 -11.66
CA PHE A 231 -3.08 -11.78 -11.23
C PHE A 231 -2.26 -12.67 -10.31
N LYS A 232 -2.86 -13.11 -9.22
CA LYS A 232 -2.33 -14.12 -8.31
C LYS A 232 -3.19 -15.37 -8.40
N PHE A 233 -2.54 -16.53 -8.33
CA PHE A 233 -3.24 -17.81 -8.21
C PHE A 233 -3.26 -18.23 -6.74
N VAL A 234 -4.44 -18.56 -6.23
CA VAL A 234 -4.67 -18.84 -4.81
C VAL A 234 -4.61 -20.33 -4.55
N PHE A 235 -3.66 -20.75 -3.71
CA PHE A 235 -3.48 -22.12 -3.27
C PHE A 235 -4.23 -22.39 -1.96
N ASN A 236 -4.39 -23.67 -1.58
CA ASN A 236 -5.03 -24.03 -0.31
C ASN A 236 -4.26 -23.49 0.90
N LYS A 237 -2.93 -23.59 0.84
CA LYS A 237 -2.03 -23.00 1.84
C LYS A 237 -2.28 -21.51 2.10
N ASP A 238 -2.83 -20.77 1.14
CA ASP A 238 -3.08 -19.33 1.31
C ASP A 238 -4.36 -19.07 2.11
N TYR A 239 -5.32 -20.00 2.11
CA TYR A 239 -6.48 -19.95 3.00
C TYR A 239 -6.14 -20.44 4.40
N GLU A 240 -5.25 -21.42 4.50
CA GLU A 240 -4.81 -22.01 5.77
C GLU A 240 -3.83 -21.10 6.53
N ALA A 241 -3.29 -20.09 5.85
CA ALA A 241 -2.30 -19.15 6.40
C ALA A 241 -2.88 -18.06 7.31
N TYR A 242 -4.21 -17.95 7.44
CA TYR A 242 -4.82 -16.96 8.30
C TYR A 242 -6.21 -17.36 8.79
N ASP A 243 -6.58 -16.89 9.98
CA ASP A 243 -7.92 -17.06 10.54
C ASP A 243 -8.58 -15.69 10.81
N THR A 244 -9.74 -15.47 10.20
CA THR A 244 -10.56 -14.26 10.40
C THR A 244 -11.65 -14.43 11.46
N SER A 245 -11.90 -15.65 11.92
CA SER A 245 -12.98 -15.92 12.87
C SER A 245 -12.71 -15.31 14.26
N ALA A 246 -11.43 -15.19 14.64
CA ALA A 246 -10.98 -14.54 15.88
C ALA A 246 -11.45 -13.08 16.00
N ILE A 247 -11.46 -12.32 14.90
CA ILE A 247 -11.91 -10.91 14.87
C ILE A 247 -13.39 -10.78 15.26
N VAL A 248 -14.21 -11.78 14.92
CA VAL A 248 -15.66 -11.77 15.20
C VAL A 248 -15.93 -11.96 16.70
N GLU A 249 -15.05 -12.64 17.43
CA GLU A 249 -15.22 -12.89 18.86
C GLU A 249 -14.92 -11.66 19.72
N ASP A 250 -13.92 -10.85 19.35
CA ASP A 250 -13.62 -9.60 20.06
C ASP A 250 -14.57 -8.45 19.69
N LEU A 251 -15.10 -8.43 18.46
CA LEU A 251 -16.20 -7.53 18.09
C LEU A 251 -17.49 -7.84 18.86
N LYS A 252 -17.75 -9.10 19.24
CA LYS A 252 -18.90 -9.46 20.10
C LYS A 252 -18.76 -8.96 21.54
N LYS A 253 -17.53 -8.69 22.01
CA LYS A 253 -17.27 -8.16 23.37
C LYS A 253 -17.36 -6.64 23.45
N THR A 254 -17.23 -5.95 22.32
CA THR A 254 -17.29 -4.48 22.27
C THR A 254 -18.75 -4.08 22.01
N GLU A 255 -19.36 -3.40 22.97
CA GLU A 255 -20.79 -3.07 23.02
C GLU A 255 -21.35 -2.56 21.68
N MET A 256 -22.44 -3.20 21.24
CA MET A 256 -23.19 -2.75 20.06
C MET A 256 -23.72 -1.34 20.30
N ILE A 257 -23.17 -0.36 19.58
CA ILE A 257 -23.75 0.99 19.48
C ILE A 257 -25.16 0.85 18.87
N SER A 258 -26.15 1.55 19.44
CA SER A 258 -27.55 1.41 19.03
C SER A 258 -27.82 1.95 17.62
N ASP A 259 -28.73 1.28 16.89
CA ASP A 259 -29.09 1.55 15.49
C ASP A 259 -29.46 3.03 15.19
N SER A 260 -29.90 3.78 16.21
CA SER A 260 -30.24 5.20 16.12
C SER A 260 -29.05 6.12 15.83
N GLU A 261 -27.85 5.82 16.33
CA GLU A 261 -26.65 6.64 16.10
C GLU A 261 -26.03 6.37 14.73
N VAL A 262 -26.20 5.15 14.20
CA VAL A 262 -25.70 4.74 12.89
C VAL A 262 -26.41 5.47 11.74
N LEU A 263 -27.72 5.73 11.90
CA LEU A 263 -28.58 6.42 10.93
C LEU A 263 -28.34 7.94 10.89
N ALA A 264 -28.02 8.57 12.03
CA ALA A 264 -27.77 10.02 12.10
C ALA A 264 -26.47 10.45 11.40
N GLY A 265 -25.50 9.55 11.24
CA GLY A 265 -24.18 9.84 10.65
C GLY A 265 -24.07 9.66 9.12
N GLN A 266 -25.14 9.30 8.40
CA GLN A 266 -25.11 9.16 6.94
C GLN A 266 -25.34 10.51 6.24
N GLY A 267 -24.30 11.34 6.17
CA GLY A 267 -24.29 12.53 5.32
C GLY A 267 -24.26 12.16 3.84
N VAL A 268 -25.21 12.69 3.06
CA VAL A 268 -25.31 12.50 1.61
C VAL A 268 -24.21 13.32 0.91
N VAL A 269 -23.20 12.66 0.36
CA VAL A 269 -22.16 13.32 -0.45
C VAL A 269 -22.63 13.36 -1.91
N GLN A 270 -22.74 14.56 -2.48
CA GLN A 270 -22.97 14.75 -3.92
C GLN A 270 -21.64 14.72 -4.70
N PRO A 271 -21.59 14.02 -5.85
CA PRO A 271 -20.38 13.90 -6.67
C PRO A 271 -20.17 15.12 -7.58
N ASP A 272 -18.93 15.63 -7.62
CA ASP A 272 -18.49 16.70 -8.54
C ASP A 272 -17.40 16.16 -9.49
N ILE A 273 -17.58 16.35 -10.79
CA ILE A 273 -17.01 15.49 -11.86
C ILE A 273 -15.73 16.10 -12.49
N ASP A 274 -15.33 17.31 -12.08
CA ASP A 274 -14.37 18.10 -12.87
C ASP A 274 -12.88 17.77 -12.69
N PHE A 275 -12.49 16.95 -11.70
CA PHE A 275 -11.08 16.71 -11.36
C PHE A 275 -10.47 15.41 -11.90
N ALA A 276 -11.21 14.60 -12.67
CA ALA A 276 -10.71 13.32 -13.16
C ALA A 276 -9.66 13.47 -14.29
N THR A 277 -8.40 13.12 -13.98
CA THR A 277 -7.35 12.89 -14.99
C THR A 277 -7.25 11.39 -15.32
N GLY A 278 -6.87 11.03 -16.56
CA GLY A 278 -6.67 9.62 -16.95
C GLY A 278 -7.90 8.85 -17.52
N ILE A 279 -8.87 9.56 -18.09
CA ILE A 279 -10.09 8.99 -18.70
C ILE A 279 -9.75 8.03 -19.86
N LYS A 280 -10.31 6.80 -19.84
CA LYS A 280 -10.17 5.80 -20.93
C LYS A 280 -10.63 6.35 -22.29
N LYS A 281 -9.94 5.97 -23.38
CA LYS A 281 -10.19 6.47 -24.76
C LYS A 281 -11.68 6.44 -25.18
N ARG A 282 -12.44 5.42 -24.78
CA ARG A 282 -13.88 5.29 -25.11
C ARG A 282 -14.79 6.36 -24.48
N PHE A 283 -14.35 6.99 -23.40
CA PHE A 283 -15.14 7.99 -22.65
C PHE A 283 -14.69 9.43 -22.89
N ARG A 284 -13.61 9.66 -23.66
CA ARG A 284 -13.15 11.02 -24.03
C ARG A 284 -14.19 11.82 -24.82
N LYS A 285 -15.15 11.15 -25.49
CA LYS A 285 -16.20 11.82 -26.28
C LYS A 285 -17.32 12.46 -25.45
N ARG A 286 -17.39 12.22 -24.14
CA ARG A 286 -18.38 12.82 -23.23
C ARG A 286 -17.92 14.13 -22.58
N LYS A 287 -16.71 14.62 -22.90
CA LYS A 287 -16.15 15.88 -22.36
C LYS A 287 -16.31 17.07 -23.33
N ARG A 288 -17.34 17.03 -24.19
CA ARG A 288 -17.77 18.15 -25.02
C ARG A 288 -19.20 18.50 -24.67
#